data_AF-A0A4R5XDB5-F1
#
_entry.id   AF-A0A4R5XDB5-F1
#
_cell.length_a   1.000
_cell.length_b   1.000
_cell.length_c   1.000
_cell.angle_alpha   90.00
_cell.angle_beta   90.00
_cell.angle_gamma   90.00
#
_symmetry.space_group_name_H-M   'P 1'
#
loop_
_entity.id
_entity.type
_entity.pdbx_description
1 polymer ?
#
loop_
_entity_poly.entity_id
_entity_poly.type
_entity_poly.pdbx_seq_one_letter_code
_entity_poly.pdbx_strand_id
1 'polypeptide(L)'
;MDDTGQKFDELNKALFGTQYIIFRSFGDGSPDSLNAKKYANTLGTFDVAKFGIEQFLESKDTGYVVFNMKYPFLDKGAYLRLVWLSREAILFTREPTLLKNVTQYDPAHMVAVLLVLPSADMKSLQCWNLPIMFNGDPATEQRLQRIKVGWRA
;
A
#
# COMPACT_ATOMS: atom_id res chain seq x y z
N MET A 1 2.56 -9.08 24.02
CA MET A 1 2.59 -8.63 22.61
C MET A 1 1.15 -8.54 22.17
N ASP A 2 0.69 -7.40 21.66
CA ASP A 2 -0.69 -7.28 21.20
C ASP A 2 -0.87 -8.01 19.86
N ASP A 3 -2.09 -8.45 19.57
CA ASP A 3 -2.46 -9.16 18.34
C ASP A 3 -2.10 -8.35 17.07
N THR A 4 -2.02 -7.02 17.18
CA THR A 4 -1.60 -6.12 16.10
C THR A 4 -0.13 -6.30 15.73
N GLY A 5 0.77 -6.32 16.73
CA GLY A 5 2.21 -6.46 16.50
C GLY A 5 2.58 -7.78 15.81
N GLN A 6 1.98 -8.90 16.24
CA GLN A 6 2.22 -10.20 15.60
C GLN A 6 1.81 -10.22 14.12
N LYS A 7 0.69 -9.58 13.78
CA LYS A 7 0.18 -9.53 12.40
C LYS A 7 1.02 -8.60 11.51
N PHE A 8 1.63 -7.58 12.10
CA PHE A 8 2.62 -6.74 11.44
C PHE A 8 3.91 -7.52 11.15
N ASP A 9 4.36 -8.34 12.11
CA ASP A 9 5.52 -9.23 11.92
C ASP A 9 5.27 -10.28 10.84
N GLU A 10 4.06 -10.86 10.78
CA GLU A 10 3.66 -11.75 9.67
C GLU A 10 3.72 -11.03 8.33
N LEU A 11 3.19 -9.81 8.24
CA LEU A 11 3.22 -9.01 7.01
C LEU A 11 4.67 -8.69 6.60
N ASN A 12 5.52 -8.26 7.53
CA ASN A 12 6.93 -7.99 7.24
C ASN A 12 7.65 -9.25 6.78
N LYS A 13 7.43 -10.38 7.46
CA LYS A 13 8.00 -11.67 7.06
C LYS A 13 7.53 -12.08 5.68
N ALA A 14 6.27 -11.83 5.32
CA ALA A 14 5.80 -12.02 3.97
C ALA A 14 6.52 -11.06 3.01
N LEU A 15 6.49 -9.75 3.21
CA LEU A 15 7.04 -8.79 2.26
C LEU A 15 8.56 -8.96 2.02
N PHE A 16 9.33 -9.31 3.06
CA PHE A 16 10.79 -9.38 3.00
C PHE A 16 11.35 -10.81 3.00
N GLY A 17 10.54 -11.81 3.32
CA GLY A 17 10.94 -13.23 3.37
C GLY A 17 10.25 -14.12 2.33
N THR A 18 9.32 -13.56 1.53
CA THR A 18 8.65 -14.29 0.45
C THR A 18 9.60 -14.62 -0.69
N GLN A 19 9.41 -15.79 -1.29
CA GLN A 19 10.16 -16.24 -2.46
C GLN A 19 9.48 -15.84 -3.78
N TYR A 20 8.16 -15.64 -3.77
CA TYR A 20 7.37 -15.36 -4.97
C TYR A 20 6.26 -14.32 -4.70
N ILE A 21 6.31 -13.17 -5.37
CA ILE A 21 5.19 -12.21 -5.40
C ILE A 21 4.37 -12.42 -6.68
N ILE A 22 3.07 -12.63 -6.52
CA ILE A 22 2.13 -12.87 -7.61
C ILE A 22 1.22 -11.65 -7.75
N PHE A 23 1.37 -10.91 -8.83
CA PHE A 23 0.47 -9.80 -9.17
C PHE A 23 -0.81 -10.33 -9.78
N ARG A 24 -1.93 -9.89 -9.21
CA ARG A 24 -3.28 -10.27 -9.63
C ARG A 24 -4.07 -9.05 -10.11
N SER A 25 -5.06 -9.32 -10.95
CA SER A 25 -6.04 -8.32 -11.37
C SER A 25 -7.33 -8.56 -10.60
N PHE A 26 -7.97 -7.48 -10.13
CA PHE A 26 -9.30 -7.57 -9.51
C PHE A 26 -10.37 -8.21 -10.41
N GLY A 27 -10.13 -8.27 -11.72
CA GLY A 27 -11.04 -8.84 -12.71
C GLY A 27 -10.69 -10.24 -13.19
N ASP A 28 -9.69 -10.92 -12.63
CA ASP A 28 -9.24 -12.24 -13.12
C ASP A 28 -10.19 -13.41 -12.81
N GLY A 29 -11.29 -13.15 -12.09
CA GLY A 29 -12.32 -14.14 -11.79
C GLY A 29 -11.96 -15.11 -10.66
N SER A 30 -10.77 -15.01 -10.07
CA SER A 30 -10.41 -15.86 -8.93
C SER A 30 -11.20 -15.47 -7.67
N PRO A 31 -11.51 -16.44 -6.77
CA PRO A 31 -12.15 -16.14 -5.49
C PRO A 31 -11.39 -15.09 -4.67
N ASP A 32 -10.06 -15.16 -4.68
CA ASP A 32 -9.19 -14.22 -3.97
C ASP A 32 -9.30 -12.80 -4.55
N SER A 33 -9.32 -12.63 -5.86
CA SER A 33 -9.52 -11.32 -6.49
C SER A 33 -10.91 -10.75 -6.27
N LEU A 34 -11.95 -11.59 -6.22
CA LEU A 34 -13.29 -11.16 -5.81
C LEU A 34 -13.31 -10.68 -4.36
N ASN A 35 -12.60 -11.37 -3.47
CA ASN A 35 -12.46 -10.96 -2.07
C ASN A 35 -11.63 -9.68 -1.95
N ALA A 36 -10.55 -9.53 -2.71
CA ALA A 36 -9.74 -8.32 -2.77
C ALA A 36 -10.58 -7.13 -3.23
N LYS A 37 -11.43 -7.32 -4.25
CA LYS A 37 -12.32 -6.29 -4.76
C LYS A 37 -13.36 -5.88 -3.72
N LYS A 38 -13.98 -6.85 -3.03
CA LYS A 38 -14.91 -6.56 -1.92
C LYS A 38 -14.21 -5.77 -0.82
N TYR A 39 -13.00 -6.20 -0.45
CA TYR A 39 -12.20 -5.50 0.55
C TYR A 39 -11.88 -4.06 0.14
N ALA A 40 -11.39 -3.85 -1.09
CA ALA A 40 -11.12 -2.54 -1.65
C ALA A 40 -12.33 -1.61 -1.58
N ASN A 41 -13.53 -2.12 -1.87
CA ASN A 41 -14.77 -1.34 -1.81
C ASN A 41 -15.19 -0.94 -0.39
N THR A 42 -14.70 -1.64 0.63
CA THR A 42 -14.96 -1.31 2.05
C THR A 42 -13.91 -0.36 2.63
N LEU A 43 -12.82 -0.09 1.92
CA LEU A 43 -11.79 0.84 2.40
C LEU A 43 -12.34 2.27 2.41
N GLY A 44 -12.20 2.94 3.55
CA GLY A 44 -12.42 4.38 3.66
C GLY A 44 -11.34 5.11 2.87
N THR A 45 -11.55 5.31 1.57
CA THR A 45 -10.56 5.87 0.63
C THR A 45 -10.03 7.23 1.09
N PHE A 46 -10.85 8.02 1.78
CA PHE A 46 -10.45 9.29 2.37
C PHE A 46 -9.34 9.13 3.44
N ASP A 47 -9.52 8.21 4.40
CA ASP A 47 -8.53 7.99 5.47
C ASP A 47 -7.24 7.40 4.90
N VAL A 48 -7.35 6.51 3.91
CA VAL A 48 -6.20 5.92 3.23
C VAL A 48 -5.41 6.97 2.45
N ALA A 49 -6.11 7.84 1.72
CA ALA A 49 -5.48 8.94 1.00
C ALA A 49 -4.80 9.90 1.98
N LYS A 50 -5.47 10.27 3.07
CA LYS A 50 -4.90 11.16 4.09
C LYS A 50 -3.63 10.58 4.70
N PHE A 51 -3.63 9.31 5.09
CA PHE A 51 -2.43 8.65 5.61
C PHE A 51 -1.29 8.63 4.57
N GLY A 52 -1.58 8.26 3.32
CA GLY A 52 -0.55 8.22 2.27
C GLY A 52 0.04 9.62 1.98
N ILE A 53 -0.79 10.66 2.01
CA ILE A 53 -0.34 12.06 1.88
C ILE A 53 0.57 12.44 3.05
N GLU A 54 0.17 12.15 4.29
CA GLU A 54 0.97 12.43 5.48
C GLU A 54 2.33 11.74 5.41
N GLN A 55 2.35 10.45 5.04
CA GLN A 55 3.57 9.67 4.89
C GLN A 55 4.49 10.19 3.78
N PHE A 56 3.93 10.61 2.64
CA PHE A 56 4.72 11.24 1.58
C PHE A 56 5.30 12.60 2.04
N LEU A 57 4.51 13.43 2.73
CA LEU A 57 4.97 14.72 3.24
C LEU A 57 6.08 14.57 4.29
N GLU A 58 6.00 13.54 5.13
CA GLU A 58 6.97 13.23 6.17
C GLU A 58 8.26 12.62 5.60
N SER A 59 8.12 11.53 4.84
CA SER A 59 9.27 10.77 4.29
C SER A 59 9.92 11.44 3.09
N LYS A 60 9.17 12.29 2.36
CA LYS A 60 9.57 12.87 1.06
C LYS A 60 9.93 11.81 0.02
N ASP A 61 9.42 10.59 0.16
CA ASP A 61 9.61 9.48 -0.75
C ASP A 61 8.26 8.89 -1.14
N THR A 62 8.15 8.33 -2.34
CA THR A 62 6.93 7.62 -2.75
C THR A 62 6.87 6.23 -2.13
N GLY A 63 5.72 5.59 -2.18
CA GLY A 63 5.55 4.29 -1.55
C GLY A 63 4.14 3.74 -1.72
N TYR A 64 3.90 2.64 -1.01
CA TYR A 64 2.60 2.00 -0.92
C TYR A 64 2.01 2.15 0.47
N VAL A 65 0.71 2.41 0.52
CA VAL A 65 -0.08 2.05 1.70
C VAL A 65 -0.45 0.58 1.57
N VAL A 66 0.08 -0.25 2.46
CA VAL A 66 -0.07 -1.72 2.39
C VAL A 66 -1.15 -2.21 3.34
N PHE A 67 -1.99 -3.14 2.87
CA PHE A 67 -3.02 -3.82 3.65
C PHE A 67 -2.84 -5.33 3.62
N ASN A 68 -2.80 -5.94 4.81
CA ASN A 68 -2.86 -7.40 4.94
C ASN A 68 -4.32 -7.89 4.91
N MET A 69 -4.72 -8.51 3.81
CA MET A 69 -6.08 -9.04 3.61
C MET A 69 -6.41 -10.26 4.48
N LYS A 70 -5.42 -10.96 5.04
CA LYS A 70 -5.65 -12.05 6.00
C LYS A 70 -6.26 -11.53 7.30
N TYR A 71 -6.02 -10.25 7.60
CA TYR A 71 -6.48 -9.59 8.82
C TYR A 71 -7.16 -8.26 8.47
N PRO A 72 -8.37 -8.31 7.90
CA PRO A 72 -9.16 -7.12 7.63
C PRO A 72 -9.64 -6.59 8.98
N PHE A 73 -8.84 -5.77 9.66
CA PHE A 73 -9.16 -5.28 11.01
C PHE A 73 -10.26 -4.22 11.02
N LEU A 74 -11.37 -4.45 10.31
CA LEU A 74 -12.43 -3.50 9.99
C LEU A 74 -13.03 -2.75 11.19
N ASP A 75 -12.76 -3.20 12.42
CA ASP A 75 -13.30 -2.67 13.66
C ASP A 75 -12.34 -1.72 14.45
N LYS A 76 -11.05 -1.58 14.08
CA LYS A 76 -10.08 -0.70 14.78
C LYS A 76 -9.82 0.63 14.06
N GLY A 77 -9.49 1.77 14.69
CA GLY A 77 -9.28 3.05 13.96
C GLY A 77 -8.41 2.94 12.68
N ALA A 78 -8.78 3.66 11.61
CA ALA A 78 -8.24 3.46 10.24
C ALA A 78 -6.70 3.45 10.16
N TYR A 79 -6.03 4.32 10.92
CA TYR A 79 -4.57 4.51 10.92
C TYR A 79 -3.77 3.34 11.50
N LEU A 80 -4.32 2.57 12.45
CA LEU A 80 -3.59 1.50 13.14
C LEU A 80 -3.31 0.27 12.27
N ARG A 81 -3.78 0.28 11.02
CA ARG A 81 -3.77 -0.85 10.08
C ARG A 81 -2.92 -0.56 8.84
N LEU A 82 -2.55 0.70 8.66
CA LEU A 82 -1.90 1.18 7.45
C LEU A 82 -0.40 1.06 7.64
N VAL A 83 0.24 0.34 6.73
CA VAL A 83 1.69 0.25 6.70
C VAL A 83 2.18 1.07 5.54
N TRP A 84 3.10 2.00 5.80
CA TRP A 84 3.81 2.68 4.73
C TRP A 84 5.00 1.83 4.30
N LEU A 85 5.01 1.42 3.04
CA LEU A 85 6.15 0.76 2.41
C LEU A 85 6.79 1.75 1.44
N SER A 86 7.86 2.41 1.88
CA SER A 86 8.60 3.38 1.07
C SER A 86 9.20 2.74 -0.18
N ARG A 87 9.51 3.55 -1.18
CA ARG A 87 10.22 3.12 -2.39
C ARG A 87 11.55 2.49 -2.05
N GLU A 88 12.26 3.03 -1.06
CA GLU A 88 13.49 2.41 -0.54
C GLU A 88 13.23 1.00 0.00
N ALA A 89 12.20 0.80 0.83
CA ALA A 89 11.83 -0.52 1.33
C ALA A 89 11.44 -1.49 0.19
N ILE A 90 10.77 -0.97 -0.85
CA ILE A 90 10.39 -1.74 -2.04
C ILE A 90 11.62 -2.26 -2.80
N LEU A 91 12.73 -1.51 -2.85
CA LEU A 91 13.96 -1.99 -3.48
C LEU A 91 14.45 -3.32 -2.87
N PHE A 92 14.24 -3.52 -1.57
CA PHE A 92 14.63 -4.76 -0.88
C PHE A 92 13.75 -5.95 -1.23
N THR A 93 12.51 -5.73 -1.68
CA THR A 93 11.62 -6.82 -2.14
C THR A 93 12.10 -7.47 -3.43
N ARG A 94 13.00 -6.80 -4.19
CA ARG A 94 13.49 -7.22 -5.51
C ARG A 94 12.39 -7.43 -6.56
N GLU A 95 11.21 -6.87 -6.34
CA GLU A 95 10.08 -6.96 -7.27
C GLU A 95 9.98 -5.72 -8.17
N PRO A 96 10.38 -5.83 -9.45
CA PRO A 96 10.47 -4.67 -10.35
C PRO A 96 9.11 -4.02 -10.61
N THR A 97 8.02 -4.81 -10.57
CA THR A 97 6.66 -4.29 -10.76
C THR A 97 6.24 -3.34 -9.65
N LEU A 98 6.58 -3.64 -8.38
CA LEU A 98 6.29 -2.72 -7.27
C LEU A 98 7.06 -1.42 -7.44
N LEU A 99 8.36 -1.52 -7.73
CA LEU A 99 9.23 -0.36 -7.90
C LEU A 99 8.75 0.53 -9.05
N LYS A 100 8.40 -0.07 -10.19
CA LYS A 100 7.86 0.65 -11.34
C LYS A 100 6.59 1.41 -10.97
N ASN A 101 5.67 0.77 -10.26
CA ASN A 101 4.40 1.40 -9.91
C ASN A 101 4.60 2.60 -8.98
N VAL A 102 5.46 2.50 -7.97
CA VAL A 102 5.72 3.61 -7.03
C VAL A 102 6.55 4.75 -7.61
N THR A 103 7.30 4.48 -8.69
CA THR A 103 8.09 5.51 -9.38
C THR A 103 7.30 6.25 -10.45
N GLN A 104 6.16 5.70 -10.90
CA GLN A 104 5.40 6.27 -12.01
C GLN A 104 4.22 7.13 -11.58
N TYR A 105 3.71 6.99 -10.35
CA TYR A 105 2.55 7.77 -9.92
C TYR A 105 2.90 9.21 -9.54
N ASP A 106 1.87 10.07 -9.55
CA ASP A 106 1.96 11.44 -9.06
C ASP A 106 1.48 11.52 -7.60
N PRO A 107 2.37 11.67 -6.61
CA PRO A 107 1.97 11.74 -5.20
C PRO A 107 1.17 13.01 -4.85
N ALA A 108 1.09 13.99 -5.76
CA ALA A 108 0.23 15.16 -5.58
C ALA A 108 -1.26 14.87 -5.82
N HIS A 109 -1.59 13.78 -6.53
CA HIS A 109 -2.96 13.48 -6.96
C HIS A 109 -3.39 12.03 -6.71
N MET A 110 -2.43 11.16 -6.36
CA MET A 110 -2.66 9.74 -6.22
C MET A 110 -1.87 9.15 -5.06
N VAL A 111 -2.52 8.28 -4.29
CA VAL A 111 -1.86 7.36 -3.36
C VAL A 111 -1.94 5.95 -3.93
N ALA A 112 -0.81 5.26 -3.96
CA ALA A 112 -0.75 3.86 -4.37
C ALA A 112 -1.06 2.96 -3.16
N VAL A 113 -2.02 2.05 -3.30
CA VAL A 113 -2.39 1.07 -2.28
C VAL A 113 -2.02 -0.32 -2.75
N LEU A 114 -1.42 -1.12 -1.88
CA LEU A 114 -1.10 -2.51 -2.15
C LEU A 114 -1.90 -3.41 -1.21
N LEU A 115 -2.87 -4.14 -1.76
CA LEU A 115 -3.53 -5.20 -1.01
C LEU A 115 -2.69 -6.45 -1.12
N VAL A 116 -2.40 -7.09 0.01
CA VAL A 116 -1.57 -8.28 0.04
C VAL A 116 -2.26 -9.42 0.77
N LEU A 117 -2.14 -10.63 0.22
CA LEU A 117 -2.65 -11.86 0.81
C LEU A 117 -1.51 -12.88 0.88
N PRO A 118 -0.87 -13.03 2.05
CA PRO A 118 0.17 -14.03 2.24
C PRO A 118 -0.39 -15.45 2.17
N SER A 119 0.37 -16.39 1.60
CA SER A 119 0.05 -17.82 1.70
C SER A 119 0.20 -18.33 3.13
N ALA A 120 -0.43 -19.46 3.44
CA ALA A 120 -0.39 -20.04 4.78
C ALA A 120 1.04 -20.38 5.25
N ASP A 121 1.92 -20.75 4.33
CA ASP A 121 3.33 -21.06 4.59
C ASP A 121 4.26 -19.82 4.51
N MET A 122 3.70 -18.64 4.20
CA MET A 122 4.40 -17.36 4.08
C MET A 122 5.51 -17.35 3.00
N LYS A 123 5.48 -18.29 2.05
CA LYS A 123 6.46 -18.36 0.95
C LYS A 123 6.03 -17.63 -0.31
N SER A 124 4.74 -17.30 -0.42
CA SER A 124 4.20 -16.56 -1.55
C SER A 124 3.25 -15.45 -1.07
N LEU A 125 3.15 -14.40 -1.89
CA LEU A 125 2.31 -13.25 -1.61
C LEU A 125 1.50 -12.90 -2.86
N GLN A 126 0.17 -12.96 -2.77
CA GLN A 126 -0.69 -12.40 -3.82
C GLN A 126 -0.88 -10.91 -3.57
N CYS A 127 -0.71 -10.10 -4.62
CA CYS A 127 -0.75 -8.65 -4.53
C CYS A 127 -1.74 -8.06 -5.55
N TRP A 128 -2.51 -7.07 -5.12
CA TRP A 128 -3.35 -6.24 -5.97
C TRP A 128 -2.97 -4.77 -5.79
N ASN A 129 -2.67 -4.10 -6.89
CA ASN A 129 -2.40 -2.67 -6.90
C ASN A 129 -3.71 -1.89 -7.06
N LEU A 130 -3.97 -0.95 -6.16
CA LEU A 130 -5.14 -0.10 -6.15
C LEU A 130 -4.70 1.38 -6.11
N PRO A 131 -4.82 2.12 -7.22
CA PRO A 131 -4.62 3.56 -7.19
C PRO A 131 -5.83 4.26 -6.55
N ILE A 132 -5.59 5.13 -5.56
CA ILE A 132 -6.61 6.02 -5.00
C ILE A 132 -6.30 7.44 -5.47
N MET A 133 -7.17 7.97 -6.33
CA MET A 133 -7.15 9.37 -6.73
C MET A 133 -7.79 10.23 -5.64
N PHE A 134 -7.20 11.38 -5.37
CA PHE A 134 -7.75 12.34 -4.42
C PHE A 134 -7.65 13.76 -4.96
N ASN A 135 -8.55 14.61 -4.49
CA ASN A 135 -8.47 16.05 -4.72
C ASN A 135 -8.13 16.70 -3.37
N GLY A 136 -6.88 17.15 -3.23
CA GLY A 136 -6.45 17.87 -2.04
C GLY A 136 -7.04 19.28 -1.99
N ASP A 137 -7.09 19.88 -0.81
CA ASP A 137 -7.27 21.33 -0.73
C ASP A 137 -6.05 22.06 -1.32
N PRO A 138 -6.19 23.32 -1.77
CA PRO A 138 -5.10 24.05 -2.42
C PRO A 138 -3.82 24.16 -1.58
N ALA A 139 -3.91 24.21 -0.25
CA ALA A 139 -2.73 24.32 0.60
C ALA A 139 -1.97 22.99 0.68
N THR A 140 -2.69 21.88 0.81
CA THR A 140 -2.10 20.53 0.74
C THR A 140 -1.48 20.27 -0.63
N GLU A 141 -2.17 20.63 -1.72
CA GLU A 141 -1.65 20.45 -3.07
C GLU A 141 -0.35 21.25 -3.29
N GLN A 142 -0.30 22.51 -2.87
CA GLN A 142 0.92 23.32 -2.96
C GLN A 142 2.09 22.69 -2.19
N ARG A 143 1.84 22.12 -0.99
CA ARG A 143 2.87 21.44 -0.21
C ARG A 143 3.37 20.19 -0.92
N LEU A 144 2.46 19.38 -1.48
CA LEU A 144 2.80 18.18 -2.24
C LEU A 144 3.63 18.51 -3.48
N GLN A 145 3.23 19.53 -4.25
CA GLN A 145 3.95 19.97 -5.45
C GLN A 145 5.37 20.44 -5.13
N ARG A 146 5.57 21.20 -4.04
CA ARG A 146 6.91 21.66 -3.61
C ARG A 146 7.85 20.49 -3.29
N ILE A 147 7.36 19.44 -2.62
CA ILE A 147 8.18 18.29 -2.23
C ILE A 147 8.45 17.38 -3.43
N LYS A 148 7.45 17.18 -4.31
CA LYS A 148 7.58 16.40 -5.54
C LYS A 148 8.72 16.86 -6.45
N VAL A 149 8.98 18.16 -6.54
CA VAL A 149 10.06 18.73 -7.36
C VAL A 149 11.43 18.23 -6.92
N GLY A 150 11.62 17.90 -5.64
CA GLY A 150 12.88 17.37 -5.11
C GLY A 150 13.12 15.88 -5.36
N TRP A 151 12.11 15.12 -5.78
CA TRP A 151 12.18 13.65 -5.92
C TRP A 151 12.38 13.18 -7.37
N ARG A 152 12.04 14.00 -8.37
CA ARG A 152 12.26 13.70 -9.79
C ARG A 152 13.66 14.12 -10.30
N ALA A 153 14.39 14.92 -9.52
CA ALA A 153 15.76 15.36 -9.82
C ALA A 153 16.78 14.31 -9.34
#